data_AF-A0A2N1NLX6-F1
#
_entry.id   AF-A0A2N1NLX6-F1
#
_cell.length_a   1.000
_cell.length_b   1.000
_cell.length_c   1.000
_cell.angle_alpha   90.00
_cell.angle_beta   90.00
_cell.angle_gamma   90.00
#
_symmetry.space_group_name_H-M   'P 1'
#
loop_
_entity.id
_entity.type
_entity.pdbx_description
1 polymer ?
#
loop_
_entity_poly.entity_id
_entity_poly.type
_entity_poly.pdbx_seq_one_letter_code
_entity_poly.pdbx_strand_id
1 'polypeptide(L)'
;MAQSASSVIEAATEIAPVLVPFTNFLPLIKEIGNIFDEIIDLVEAAEHNKRTCKILKKRVDAAESAVRDLKRDREDKKDFFTSNNY
;
A
#
# COMPACT_ATOMS: atom_id res chain seq x y z
N MET A 1 23.85 27.80 46.56
CA MET A 1 24.56 27.44 45.32
C MET A 1 24.18 26.00 45.01
N ALA A 2 23.19 25.81 44.13
CA ALA A 2 23.35 25.47 42.70
C ALA A 2 23.03 23.96 42.52
N GLN A 3 21.78 23.66 42.12
CA GLN A 3 21.39 23.11 40.80
C GLN A 3 21.76 21.63 40.66
N SER A 4 20.82 20.70 40.81
CA SER A 4 19.83 20.23 39.80
C SER A 4 20.46 19.37 38.70
N ALA A 5 19.99 18.13 38.60
CA ALA A 5 19.58 17.51 37.33
C ALA A 5 18.72 16.29 37.64
N SER A 6 17.40 16.49 37.62
CA SER A 6 16.42 15.42 37.50
C SER A 6 16.47 14.93 36.05
N SER A 7 16.88 13.68 35.81
CA SER A 7 16.70 13.08 34.49
C SER A 7 15.32 12.43 34.46
N VAL A 8 14.35 13.17 33.94
CA VAL A 8 13.11 12.56 33.47
C VAL A 8 13.49 11.74 32.23
N ILE A 9 13.49 10.42 32.35
CA ILE A 9 13.54 9.52 31.20
C ILE A 9 12.17 9.64 30.53
N GLU A 10 12.08 10.53 29.54
CA GLU A 10 10.95 10.56 28.63
C GLU A 10 11.09 9.36 27.71
N ALA A 11 10.55 8.23 28.15
CA ALA A 11 10.42 7.04 27.31
C ALA A 11 9.43 7.38 26.20
N ALA A 12 9.95 7.68 25.01
CA ALA A 12 9.16 7.70 23.79
C ALA A 12 8.46 6.35 23.68
N THR A 13 7.16 6.33 23.96
CA THR A 13 6.35 5.12 23.81
C THR A 13 6.19 4.94 22.31
N GLU A 14 6.95 4.02 21.70
CA GLU A 14 6.64 3.56 20.36
C GLU A 14 5.23 2.97 20.41
N ILE A 15 4.25 3.72 19.89
CA ILE A 15 2.89 3.23 19.76
C ILE A 15 2.95 2.17 18.67
N ALA A 16 2.89 0.89 19.06
CA ALA A 16 2.80 -0.21 18.12
C ALA A 16 1.63 0.03 17.16
N PRO A 17 1.82 -0.14 15.84
CA PRO A 17 0.76 0.07 14.86
C PRO A 17 -0.48 -0.78 15.20
N VAL A 18 -1.66 -0.17 15.17
CA VAL A 18 -2.91 -0.88 15.44
C VAL A 18 -3.24 -1.76 14.26
N LEU A 19 -3.32 -3.08 14.46
CA LEU A 19 -3.72 -4.02 13.42
C LEU A 19 -5.18 -3.77 12.99
N VAL A 20 -5.42 -3.77 11.68
CA VAL A 20 -6.72 -3.57 11.05
C VAL A 20 -7.09 -4.86 10.31
N PRO A 21 -8.33 -5.37 10.46
CA PRO A 21 -8.75 -6.56 9.73
C PRO A 21 -8.58 -6.40 8.21
N PHE A 22 -8.00 -7.41 7.56
CA PHE A 22 -7.83 -7.46 6.10
C PHE A 22 -9.13 -7.15 5.33
N THR A 23 -10.27 -7.56 5.87
CA THR A 23 -11.59 -7.29 5.29
C THR A 23 -11.87 -5.81 5.07
N ASN A 24 -11.28 -4.92 5.87
CA ASN A 24 -11.45 -3.48 5.75
C ASN A 24 -10.71 -2.92 4.53
N PHE A 25 -9.67 -3.60 4.05
CA PHE A 25 -8.91 -3.22 2.85
C PHE A 25 -9.56 -3.71 1.55
N LEU A 26 -10.52 -4.64 1.62
CA LEU A 26 -11.16 -5.23 0.44
C LEU A 26 -11.83 -4.18 -0.48
N PRO A 27 -12.53 -3.15 0.02
CA PRO A 27 -13.09 -2.11 -0.83
C PRO A 27 -12.02 -1.38 -1.63
N LEU A 28 -10.92 -0.98 -0.97
CA LEU A 28 -9.81 -0.28 -1.61
C LEU A 28 -9.09 -1.17 -2.64
N ILE A 29 -8.80 -2.42 -2.29
CA ILE A 29 -8.20 -3.39 -3.21
C ILE A 29 -9.06 -3.58 -4.47
N LYS A 30 -10.39 -3.63 -4.29
CA LYS A 30 -11.32 -3.75 -5.41
C LYS A 30 -11.30 -2.50 -6.30
N GLU A 31 -11.32 -1.32 -5.70
CA GLU A 31 -11.28 -0.05 -6.44
C GLU A 31 -9.99 0.10 -7.24
N ILE A 32 -8.84 -0.22 -6.63
CA ILE A 32 -7.54 -0.23 -7.30
C ILE A 32 -7.53 -1.25 -8.46
N GLY A 33 -8.09 -2.44 -8.26
CA GLY A 33 -8.21 -3.45 -9.32
C GLY A 33 -9.00 -2.92 -10.52
N ASN A 34 -10.16 -2.29 -10.28
CA ASN A 34 -10.96 -1.70 -11.35
C ASN A 34 -10.21 -0.60 -12.11
N ILE A 35 -9.41 0.23 -11.41
CA ILE A 35 -8.59 1.27 -12.05
C ILE A 35 -7.51 0.65 -12.94
N PHE A 36 -6.89 -0.46 -12.50
CA PHE A 36 -5.90 -1.16 -13.33
C PHE A 36 -6.52 -1.72 -14.60
N ASP A 37 -7.70 -2.34 -14.51
CA ASP A 37 -8.44 -2.84 -15.67
C ASP A 37 -8.76 -1.70 -16.65
N GLU A 38 -9.26 -0.55 -16.16
CA GLU A 38 -9.54 0.62 -16.99
C GLU A 38 -8.28 1.15 -17.70
N ILE A 39 -7.13 1.21 -17.01
CA ILE A 39 -5.88 1.65 -17.63
C ILE A 39 -5.43 0.67 -18.71
N ILE A 40 -5.57 -0.64 -18.47
CA ILE A 40 -5.22 -1.67 -19.45
C ILE A 40 -6.09 -1.49 -20.71
N ASP A 41 -7.40 -1.37 -20.54
CA ASP A 41 -8.35 -1.17 -21.65
C ASP A 41 -7.99 0.09 -22.47
N LEU A 42 -7.72 1.21 -21.79
CA LEU A 42 -7.32 2.46 -22.46
C LEU A 42 -6.00 2.32 -23.21
N VAL A 43 -5.01 1.65 -22.64
CA VAL A 43 -3.70 1.42 -23.26
C VAL A 43 -3.80 0.52 -24.48
N GLU A 44 -4.62 -0.52 -24.41
CA GLU A 44 -4.82 -1.46 -25.53
C GLU A 44 -5.56 -0.79 -26.69
N ALA A 45 -6.56 0.06 -26.39
CA ALA A 45 -7.29 0.83 -27.38
C ALA A 45 -6.50 2.01 -27.98
N ALA A 46 -5.48 2.54 -27.29
CA ALA A 46 -4.79 3.77 -27.70
C ALA A 46 -4.07 3.62 -29.06
N GLU A 47 -4.48 4.36 -30.09
CA GLU A 47 -3.86 4.30 -31.43
C GLU A 47 -2.49 4.98 -31.51
N HIS A 48 -2.24 5.96 -30.64
CA HIS A 48 -1.01 6.73 -30.58
C HIS A 48 -0.18 6.41 -29.33
N ASN A 49 1.04 6.95 -29.26
CA ASN A 49 1.93 6.84 -28.08
C ASN A 49 2.22 5.39 -27.65
N LYS A 50 2.17 4.43 -28.58
CA LYS A 50 2.30 2.98 -28.32
C LYS A 50 3.52 2.61 -27.45
N ARG A 51 4.65 3.31 -27.59
CA ARG A 51 5.82 3.10 -26.72
C ARG A 51 5.53 3.45 -25.26
N THR A 52 4.94 4.62 -25.02
CA THR A 52 4.55 5.08 -23.69
C THR A 52 3.45 4.19 -23.10
N CYS A 53 2.44 3.85 -23.88
CA CYS A 53 1.37 2.95 -23.45
C CYS A 53 1.91 1.57 -23.05
N LYS A 54 2.83 0.98 -23.82
CA LYS A 54 3.52 -0.26 -23.44
C LYS A 54 4.27 -0.17 -22.11
N ILE A 55 4.90 0.98 -21.82
CA ILE A 55 5.58 1.20 -20.53
C ILE A 55 4.55 1.31 -19.40
N LEU A 56 3.45 2.04 -19.63
CA LEU A 56 2.36 2.17 -18.66
C LEU A 56 1.75 0.81 -18.32
N LYS A 57 1.38 0.00 -19.32
CA LYS A 57 0.84 -1.34 -19.10
C LYS A 57 1.75 -2.20 -18.24
N LYS A 58 3.06 -2.23 -18.53
CA LYS A 58 4.03 -2.99 -17.72
C LYS A 58 4.06 -2.55 -16.25
N ARG A 59 3.90 -1.26 -15.98
CA ARG A 59 3.86 -0.73 -14.60
C ARG A 59 2.55 -1.11 -13.90
N VAL A 60 1.44 -1.07 -14.61
CA VAL A 60 0.13 -1.50 -14.11
C VAL A 60 0.13 -3.01 -13.82
N ASP A 61 0.58 -3.84 -14.77
CA ASP A 61 0.70 -5.30 -14.61
C ASP A 61 1.56 -5.65 -13.36
N ALA A 62 2.64 -4.88 -13.10
CA ALA A 62 3.48 -5.06 -11.93
C ALA A 62 2.77 -4.66 -10.62
N ALA A 63 2.04 -3.53 -10.62
CA ALA A 63 1.29 -3.07 -9.46
C ALA A 63 0.12 -4.02 -9.12
N GLU A 64 -0.60 -4.49 -10.14
CA GLU A 64 -1.66 -5.49 -10.00
C GLU A 64 -1.11 -6.78 -9.40
N SER A 65 0.05 -7.25 -9.89
CA SER A 65 0.74 -8.42 -9.33
C SER A 65 1.09 -8.22 -7.85
N ALA A 66 1.60 -7.05 -7.47
CA ALA A 66 1.90 -6.75 -6.07
C ALA A 66 0.65 -6.76 -5.16
N VAL A 67 -0.48 -6.21 -5.64
CA VAL A 67 -1.75 -6.24 -4.91
C VAL A 67 -2.28 -7.67 -4.78
N ARG A 68 -2.19 -8.48 -5.83
CA ARG A 68 -2.55 -9.91 -5.80
C ARG A 68 -1.70 -10.69 -4.81
N ASP A 69 -0.39 -10.43 -4.80
CA ASP A 69 0.55 -11.05 -3.86
C ASP A 69 0.27 -10.63 -2.41
N LEU A 70 -0.07 -9.35 -2.17
CA LEU A 70 -0.49 -8.88 -0.84
C LEU A 70 -1.74 -9.60 -0.34
N LYS A 71 -2.73 -9.82 -1.21
CA LYS A 71 -3.96 -10.56 -0.89
C LYS A 71 -3.71 -12.05 -0.67
N ARG A 72 -2.87 -12.67 -1.50
CA ARG A 72 -2.54 -14.11 -1.41
C ARG A 72 -1.76 -14.40 -0.13
N ASP A 73 -0.72 -13.62 0.13
CA ASP A 73 0.23 -13.83 1.22
C ASP A 73 -0.20 -13.08 2.50
N ARG A 74 -1.50 -12.73 2.62
CA ARG A 74 -2.04 -11.88 3.70
C ARG A 74 -1.76 -12.42 5.10
N GLU A 75 -1.64 -13.74 5.25
CA GLU A 75 -1.37 -14.38 6.54
C GLU A 75 0.08 -14.17 6.98
N ASP A 76 1.00 -14.16 6.02
CA ASP A 76 2.43 -13.89 6.24
C ASP A 76 2.71 -12.38 6.34
N LYS A 77 1.83 -11.55 5.77
CA LYS A 77 1.93 -10.08 5.72
C LYS A 77 0.98 -9.38 6.71
N LYS A 78 0.63 -10.01 7.83
CA LYS A 78 -0.30 -9.45 8.83
C LYS A 78 0.10 -8.05 9.30
N ASP A 79 1.40 -7.83 9.48
CA ASP A 79 1.97 -6.56 9.94
C ASP A 79 1.82 -5.42 8.93
N PHE A 80 1.44 -5.73 7.68
CA PHE A 80 1.07 -4.72 6.70
C PHE A 80 -0.31 -4.12 7.01
N PHE A 81 -1.25 -4.92 7.52
CA PHE A 81 -2.63 -4.47 7.74
C PHE A 81 -2.73 -3.74 9.07
N THR A 82 -2.28 -2.49 9.07
CA THR A 82 -2.28 -1.60 10.23
C THR A 82 -2.99 -0.29 9.92
N SER A 83 -3.35 0.48 10.95
CA SER A 83 -3.93 1.81 10.81
C SER A 83 -3.04 2.79 10.03
N ASN A 84 -1.73 2.55 9.98
CA ASN A 84 -0.78 3.39 9.24
C ASN A 84 -0.82 3.12 7.73
N ASN A 85 -1.26 1.92 7.33
CA ASN A 85 -1.35 1.50 5.94
C ASN A 85 -2.80 1.50 5.42
N TYR A 86 -3.77 1.85 6.27
CA TYR A 86 -5.18 1.99 5.93
C TYR A 86 -5.47 3.36 5.32
#